data_AF-A0A9P0LBR8-F1
#
_entry.id   AF-A0A9P0LBR8-F1
#
_cell.length_a   1.000
_cell.length_b   1.000
_cell.length_c   1.000
_cell.angle_alpha   90.00
_cell.angle_beta   90.00
_cell.angle_gamma   90.00
#
_symmetry.space_group_name_H-M   'P 1'
#
loop_
_entity.id
_entity.type
_entity.pdbx_description
1 polymer ?
#
loop_
_entity_poly.entity_id
_entity_poly.type
_entity_poly.pdbx_seq_one_letter_code
_entity_poly.pdbx_strand_id
1 'polypeptide(L)'
;MPKQGIKRKQWDKEAMVRAVQAVKNKEMGYQKASQIFQVPKGTIEMYVKDARSVHELVSTSLGRKPALTCEMEKMLAEYCIQMEKKFYGLRRQDVKHMAFQLAIRNGLRHPFSQRTGSAGKKWLRGFLARHPELSVYTPQAISAARVKGFNAESVTQFFDIYKK
;
A
#
# COMPACT_ATOMS: atom_id res chain seq x y z
N MET A 1 -7.03 -22.96 -18.33
CA MET A 1 -6.34 -21.69 -18.67
C MET A 1 -6.88 -20.57 -17.79
N PRO A 2 -6.09 -19.89 -16.94
CA PRO A 2 -6.57 -18.70 -16.23
C PRO A 2 -6.86 -17.60 -17.25
N LYS A 3 -8.10 -17.11 -17.31
CA LYS A 3 -8.50 -16.01 -18.21
C LYS A 3 -7.64 -14.78 -17.90
N GLN A 4 -6.96 -14.25 -18.92
CA GLN A 4 -6.22 -12.99 -18.79
C GLN A 4 -7.15 -11.88 -18.30
N GLY A 5 -6.72 -11.13 -17.28
CA GLY A 5 -7.56 -10.13 -16.63
C GLY A 5 -7.89 -8.96 -17.56
N ILE A 6 -9.19 -8.68 -17.77
CA ILE A 6 -9.64 -7.50 -18.50
C ILE A 6 -9.21 -6.25 -17.74
N LYS A 7 -8.41 -5.39 -18.37
CA LYS A 7 -8.00 -4.09 -17.83
C LYS A 7 -9.22 -3.17 -17.71
N ARG A 8 -9.61 -2.83 -16.48
CA ARG A 8 -10.78 -1.98 -16.15
C ARG A 8 -10.37 -0.52 -15.96
N LYS A 9 -11.33 0.41 -16.07
CA LYS A 9 -11.13 1.87 -15.93
C LYS A 9 -10.03 2.42 -16.86
N GLN A 10 -10.11 2.14 -18.16
CA GLN A 10 -9.19 2.68 -19.18
C GLN A 10 -9.66 4.02 -19.77
N TRP A 11 -10.75 4.57 -19.26
CA TRP A 11 -11.30 5.85 -19.72
C TRP A 11 -10.60 7.03 -19.03
N ASP A 12 -10.64 8.19 -19.68
CA ASP A 12 -10.10 9.42 -19.12
C ASP A 12 -10.90 9.90 -17.89
N LYS A 13 -10.17 10.24 -16.84
CA LYS A 13 -10.73 10.61 -15.54
C LYS A 13 -11.47 11.93 -15.62
N GLU A 14 -10.89 12.92 -16.31
CA GLU A 14 -11.47 14.25 -16.45
C GLU A 14 -12.72 14.23 -17.34
N ALA A 15 -12.66 13.49 -18.46
CA ALA A 15 -13.81 13.24 -19.31
C ALA A 15 -14.97 12.58 -18.54
N MET A 16 -14.68 11.61 -17.66
CA MET A 16 -15.72 10.96 -16.84
C MET A 16 -16.37 11.92 -15.84
N VAL A 17 -15.58 12.78 -15.18
CA VAL A 17 -16.13 13.78 -14.25
C VAL A 17 -17.06 14.74 -14.98
N ARG A 18 -16.63 15.27 -16.14
CA ARG A 18 -17.43 16.16 -16.98
C ARG A 18 -18.71 15.49 -17.48
N ALA A 19 -18.62 14.25 -17.94
CA ALA A 19 -19.78 13.49 -18.39
C ALA A 19 -20.83 13.29 -17.28
N VAL A 20 -20.39 12.96 -16.06
CA VAL A 20 -21.30 12.78 -14.92
C VAL A 20 -21.90 14.11 -14.47
N GLN A 21 -21.13 15.20 -14.46
CA GLN A 21 -21.63 16.54 -14.13
C GLN A 21 -22.69 17.01 -15.12
N ALA A 22 -22.45 16.89 -16.43
CA ALA A 22 -23.41 17.27 -17.46
C ALA A 22 -24.73 16.48 -17.39
N VAL A 23 -24.65 15.19 -17.02
CA VAL A 23 -25.84 14.37 -16.79
C VAL A 23 -26.55 14.75 -15.49
N LYS A 24 -25.82 15.06 -14.41
CA LYS A 24 -26.41 15.55 -13.14
C LYS A 24 -27.11 16.91 -13.32
N ASN A 25 -26.53 17.79 -14.13
CA ASN A 25 -27.11 19.09 -14.48
C ASN A 25 -28.30 18.99 -15.47
N LYS A 26 -28.65 17.78 -15.92
CA LYS A 26 -29.71 17.50 -16.91
C LYS A 26 -29.46 18.16 -18.29
N GLU A 27 -28.23 18.54 -18.60
CA GLU A 27 -27.86 19.12 -19.89
C GLU A 27 -27.88 18.06 -21.01
N MET A 28 -27.60 16.80 -20.67
CA MET A 28 -27.56 15.71 -21.64
C MET A 28 -28.01 14.37 -21.05
N GLY A 29 -28.53 13.49 -21.92
CA GLY A 29 -28.86 12.11 -21.58
C GLY A 29 -27.63 11.19 -21.61
N TYR A 30 -27.71 10.05 -20.93
CA TYR A 30 -26.60 9.08 -20.77
C TYR A 30 -25.94 8.65 -22.10
N GLN A 31 -26.75 8.44 -23.15
CA GLN A 31 -26.24 8.02 -24.47
C GLN A 31 -25.44 9.13 -25.16
N LYS A 32 -25.93 10.37 -25.10
CA LYS A 32 -25.25 11.54 -25.67
C LYS A 32 -23.93 11.81 -24.93
N ALA A 33 -23.95 11.75 -23.60
CA ALA A 33 -22.75 11.88 -22.79
C ALA A 33 -21.70 10.82 -23.14
N SER A 34 -22.13 9.57 -23.34
CA SER A 34 -21.23 8.48 -23.72
C SER A 34 -20.56 8.71 -25.07
N GLN A 35 -21.29 9.22 -26.07
CA GLN A 35 -20.74 9.52 -27.40
C GLN A 35 -19.79 10.71 -27.39
N ILE A 36 -20.14 11.80 -26.71
CA ILE A 36 -19.34 13.03 -26.69
C ILE A 36 -18.03 12.83 -25.92
N PHE A 37 -18.11 12.25 -24.72
CA PHE A 37 -16.97 12.10 -23.83
C PHE A 37 -16.24 10.76 -24.00
N GLN A 38 -16.68 9.91 -24.93
CA GLN A 38 -16.12 8.58 -25.19
C GLN A 38 -15.98 7.69 -23.93
N VAL A 39 -16.90 7.85 -22.99
CA VAL A 39 -16.93 7.07 -21.74
C VAL A 39 -18.07 6.05 -21.76
N PRO A 40 -17.93 4.86 -21.13
CA PRO A 40 -18.98 3.85 -21.16
C PRO A 40 -20.25 4.30 -20.43
N LYS A 41 -21.40 4.27 -21.12
CA LYS A 41 -22.74 4.61 -20.58
C LYS A 41 -23.01 4.01 -19.20
N GLY A 42 -22.78 2.72 -19.02
CA GLY A 42 -23.06 2.02 -17.75
C GLY A 42 -22.22 2.53 -16.58
N THR A 43 -21.00 3.04 -16.84
CA THR A 43 -20.17 3.64 -15.79
C THR A 43 -20.72 5.00 -15.37
N ILE A 44 -21.18 5.81 -16.33
CA ILE A 44 -21.84 7.09 -16.06
C ILE A 44 -23.09 6.85 -15.21
N GLU A 45 -23.95 5.91 -15.61
CA GLU A 45 -25.18 5.59 -14.88
C GLU A 45 -24.91 5.14 -13.44
N MET A 46 -23.91 4.27 -13.25
CA MET A 46 -23.49 3.83 -11.92
C MET A 46 -22.99 4.99 -11.06
N TYR A 47 -22.20 5.92 -11.63
CA TYR A 47 -21.65 7.07 -10.89
C TYR A 47 -22.68 8.16 -10.59
N VAL A 48 -23.72 8.29 -11.41
CA VAL A 48 -24.84 9.20 -11.15
C VAL A 48 -25.71 8.68 -10.00
N LYS A 49 -25.92 7.36 -9.94
CA LYS A 49 -26.70 6.69 -8.88
C LYS A 49 -25.96 6.58 -7.54
N ASP A 50 -24.64 6.66 -7.54
CA ASP A 50 -23.83 6.58 -6.33
C ASP A 50 -23.88 7.91 -5.55
N ALA A 51 -24.01 7.82 -4.22
CA ALA A 51 -24.11 8.98 -3.33
C ALA A 51 -22.76 9.68 -3.09
N ARG A 52 -21.64 9.04 -3.44
CA ARG A 52 -20.30 9.60 -3.25
C ARG A 52 -19.95 10.69 -4.28
N SER A 53 -18.95 11.50 -3.95
CA SER A 53 -18.43 12.51 -4.87
C SER A 53 -17.87 11.85 -6.15
N VAL A 54 -18.16 12.44 -7.31
CA VAL A 54 -17.71 11.94 -8.62
C VAL A 54 -16.18 11.84 -8.66
N HIS A 55 -15.49 12.80 -8.06
CA HIS A 55 -14.04 12.81 -7.99
C HIS A 55 -13.49 11.62 -7.18
N GLU A 56 -14.16 11.26 -6.08
CA GLU A 56 -13.81 10.10 -5.26
C GLU A 56 -14.03 8.78 -6.02
N LEU A 57 -15.16 8.66 -6.72
CA LEU A 57 -15.50 7.47 -7.52
C LEU A 57 -14.49 7.20 -8.64
N VAL A 58 -14.08 8.26 -9.32
CA VAL A 58 -13.10 8.21 -10.40
C VAL A 58 -11.73 7.78 -9.86
N SER A 59 -11.28 8.38 -8.77
CA SER A 59 -9.98 8.12 -8.13
C SER A 59 -9.90 6.80 -7.35
N THR A 60 -11.05 6.22 -6.96
CA THR A 60 -11.08 4.96 -6.20
C THR A 60 -10.40 3.82 -6.95
N SER A 61 -9.41 3.19 -6.31
CA SER A 61 -8.73 2.00 -6.84
C SER A 61 -9.65 0.78 -6.90
N LEU A 62 -9.50 -0.02 -7.96
CA LEU A 62 -10.25 -1.27 -8.13
C LEU A 62 -9.64 -2.38 -7.28
N GLY A 63 -10.49 -3.07 -6.51
CA GLY A 63 -10.12 -4.30 -5.82
C GLY A 63 -10.51 -4.32 -4.36
N ARG A 64 -10.00 -5.32 -3.64
CA ARG A 64 -10.24 -5.46 -2.20
C ARG A 64 -9.49 -4.37 -1.45
N LYS A 65 -10.19 -3.68 -0.54
CA LYS A 65 -9.56 -2.72 0.36
C LYS A 65 -8.42 -3.40 1.16
N PRO A 66 -7.30 -2.70 1.44
CA PRO A 66 -6.23 -3.22 2.26
C PRO A 66 -6.76 -3.70 3.63
N ALA A 67 -6.06 -4.67 4.22
CA ALA A 67 -6.43 -5.24 5.52
C ALA A 67 -6.18 -4.28 6.69
N LEU A 68 -5.20 -3.39 6.52
CA LEU A 68 -4.87 -2.30 7.45
C LEU A 68 -5.38 -0.99 6.86
N THR A 69 -5.69 -0.01 7.72
CA THR A 69 -6.01 1.35 7.25
C THR A 69 -4.77 2.01 6.63
N CYS A 70 -4.99 3.02 5.78
CA CYS A 70 -3.88 3.71 5.12
C CYS A 70 -2.90 4.35 6.13
N GLU A 71 -3.43 4.87 7.23
CA GLU A 71 -2.67 5.44 8.34
C GLU A 71 -1.79 4.38 9.03
N MET A 72 -2.35 3.21 9.33
CA MET A 72 -1.59 2.12 9.97
C MET A 72 -0.51 1.54 9.05
N GLU A 73 -0.78 1.43 7.74
CA GLU A 73 0.26 1.02 6.80
C GLU A 73 1.39 2.04 6.73
N LYS A 74 1.08 3.35 6.76
CA LYS A 74 2.08 4.41 6.79
C LYS A 74 2.93 4.35 8.07
N MET A 75 2.31 4.22 9.24
CA MET A 75 3.03 4.07 10.51
C MET A 75 3.95 2.84 10.50
N LEU A 76 3.48 1.72 9.95
CA LEU A 76 4.30 0.51 9.82
C LEU A 76 5.49 0.74 8.88
N ALA A 77 5.30 1.48 7.77
CA ALA A 77 6.37 1.81 6.85
C ALA A 77 7.43 2.73 7.49
N GLU A 78 6.98 3.77 8.19
CA GLU A 78 7.86 4.68 8.96
C GLU A 78 8.67 3.93 10.01
N TYR A 79 8.03 2.99 10.73
CA TYR A 79 8.72 2.12 11.68
C TYR A 79 9.80 1.27 11.01
N CYS A 80 9.53 0.71 9.84
CA CYS A 80 10.52 -0.07 9.09
C CYS A 80 11.77 0.78 8.76
N ILE A 81 11.55 2.01 8.29
CA ILE A 81 12.64 2.95 7.96
C ILE A 81 13.43 3.34 9.21
N GLN A 82 12.76 3.57 10.35
CA GLN A 82 13.44 3.90 11.60
C GLN A 82 14.31 2.75 12.13
N MET A 83 13.83 1.52 12.02
CA MET A 83 14.59 0.34 12.44
C MET A 83 15.83 0.14 11.58
N GLU A 84 15.72 0.39 10.28
CA GLU A 84 16.84 0.36 9.36
C GLU A 84 17.90 1.43 9.67
N LYS A 85 17.47 2.67 9.99
CA LYS A 85 18.39 3.72 10.46
C LYS A 85 19.16 3.33 11.72
N LYS A 86 18.58 2.47 12.55
CA LYS A 86 19.20 1.90 13.76
C LYS A 86 19.97 0.60 13.49
N PHE A 87 20.20 0.26 12.21
CA PHE A 87 20.88 -0.95 11.74
C PHE A 87 20.20 -2.27 12.13
N TYR A 88 18.91 -2.25 12.47
CA TYR A 88 18.11 -3.45 12.65
C TYR A 88 17.52 -3.89 11.30
N GLY A 89 18.10 -4.94 10.72
CA GLY A 89 17.60 -5.54 9.47
C GLY A 89 16.29 -6.30 9.70
N LEU A 90 15.15 -5.67 9.39
CA LEU A 90 13.85 -6.33 9.47
C LEU A 90 13.67 -7.32 8.33
N ARG A 91 13.36 -8.58 8.64
CA ARG A 91 13.06 -9.57 7.62
C ARG A 91 11.62 -9.39 7.15
N ARG A 92 11.35 -9.84 5.92
CA ARG A 92 9.99 -9.94 5.36
C ARG A 92 9.03 -10.71 6.25
N GLN A 93 9.52 -11.65 7.06
CA GLN A 93 8.70 -12.37 8.02
C GLN A 93 8.25 -11.48 9.17
N ASP A 94 9.15 -10.68 9.71
CA ASP A 94 8.88 -9.79 10.85
C ASP A 94 7.80 -8.76 10.47
N VAL A 95 7.89 -8.16 9.28
CA VAL A 95 6.87 -7.23 8.75
C VAL A 95 5.48 -7.88 8.66
N LYS A 96 5.40 -9.15 8.24
CA LYS A 96 4.12 -9.87 8.17
C LYS A 96 3.53 -10.17 9.55
N HIS A 97 4.36 -10.43 10.56
CA HIS A 97 3.88 -10.65 11.93
C HIS A 97 3.45 -9.33 12.58
N MET A 98 4.21 -8.25 12.38
CA MET A 98 3.84 -6.92 12.86
C MET A 98 2.49 -6.46 12.28
N ALA A 99 2.28 -6.66 10.98
CA ALA A 99 0.99 -6.36 10.35
C ALA A 99 -0.18 -7.16 10.94
N PHE A 100 0.05 -8.43 11.28
CA PHE A 100 -0.96 -9.27 11.93
C PHE A 100 -1.26 -8.78 13.36
N GLN A 101 -0.23 -8.50 14.15
CA GLN A 101 -0.37 -7.98 15.50
C GLN A 101 -1.08 -6.62 15.51
N LEU A 102 -0.75 -5.72 14.58
CA LEU A 102 -1.44 -4.45 14.41
C LEU A 102 -2.92 -4.65 14.12
N ALA A 103 -3.26 -5.59 13.23
CA ALA A 103 -4.66 -5.86 12.90
C ALA A 103 -5.45 -6.42 14.09
N ILE A 104 -4.86 -7.34 14.87
CA ILE A 104 -5.51 -7.89 16.06
C ILE A 104 -5.67 -6.84 17.16
N ARG A 105 -4.59 -6.10 17.49
CA ARG A 105 -4.60 -5.12 18.58
C ARG A 105 -5.60 -3.99 18.33
N ASN A 106 -5.79 -3.61 17.07
CA ASN A 106 -6.76 -2.58 16.69
C ASN A 106 -8.16 -3.15 16.38
N GLY A 107 -8.41 -4.45 16.64
CA GLY A 107 -9.71 -5.07 16.41
C GLY A 107 -10.17 -5.06 14.95
N LEU A 108 -9.25 -4.97 14.00
CA LEU A 108 -9.58 -4.85 12.57
C LEU A 108 -10.00 -6.19 11.98
N ARG A 109 -11.07 -6.17 11.18
CA ARG A 109 -11.47 -7.34 10.39
C ARG A 109 -10.46 -7.60 9.27
N HIS A 110 -9.60 -8.60 9.45
CA HIS A 110 -8.50 -8.91 8.54
C HIS A 110 -8.62 -10.30 7.89
N PRO A 111 -8.06 -10.50 6.68
CA PRO A 111 -7.99 -11.82 6.01
C PRO A 111 -6.75 -12.65 6.41
N PHE A 112 -5.99 -12.22 7.42
CA PHE A 112 -4.76 -12.90 7.81
C PHE A 112 -5.01 -14.26 8.49
N SER A 113 -4.04 -15.17 8.35
CA SER A 113 -4.12 -16.52 8.91
C SER A 113 -3.87 -16.48 10.42
N GLN A 114 -4.90 -16.81 11.21
CA GLN A 114 -4.75 -16.92 12.66
C GLN A 114 -3.82 -18.09 13.06
N ARG A 115 -3.90 -19.22 12.35
CA ARG A 115 -3.03 -20.40 12.59
C ARG A 115 -1.54 -20.08 12.48
N THR A 116 -1.18 -19.21 11.55
CA THR A 116 0.22 -18.86 11.26
C THR A 116 0.64 -17.55 11.92
N GLY A 117 -0.29 -16.84 12.57
CA GLY A 117 -0.01 -15.56 13.23
C GLY A 117 0.60 -14.48 12.32
N SER A 118 0.34 -14.51 11.01
CA SER A 118 1.05 -13.64 10.05
C SER A 118 0.23 -13.25 8.82
N ALA A 119 0.58 -12.10 8.26
CA ALA A 119 0.04 -11.64 6.99
C ALA A 119 0.51 -12.51 5.81
N GLY A 120 -0.32 -12.62 4.78
CA GLY A 120 -0.02 -13.45 3.60
C GLY A 120 1.02 -12.83 2.66
N LYS A 121 1.65 -13.68 1.81
CA LYS A 121 2.62 -13.24 0.78
C LYS A 121 2.05 -12.19 -0.18
N LYS A 122 0.76 -12.33 -0.55
CA LYS A 122 0.06 -11.36 -1.41
C LYS A 122 -0.07 -9.99 -0.74
N TRP A 123 -0.36 -9.96 0.57
CA TRP A 123 -0.45 -8.72 1.32
C TRP A 123 0.90 -8.00 1.34
N LEU A 124 1.99 -8.71 1.66
CA LEU A 124 3.33 -8.13 1.68
C LEU A 124 3.73 -7.53 0.32
N ARG A 125 3.44 -8.24 -0.78
CA ARG A 125 3.69 -7.70 -2.14
C ARG A 125 2.91 -6.41 -2.39
N GLY A 126 1.64 -6.36 -1.99
CA GLY A 126 0.83 -5.16 -2.13
C GLY A 126 1.33 -4.01 -1.26
N PHE A 127 1.75 -4.31 -0.03
CA PHE A 127 2.32 -3.34 0.90
C PHE A 127 3.59 -2.69 0.31
N LEU A 128 4.53 -3.50 -0.18
CA LEU A 128 5.76 -2.99 -0.83
C LEU A 128 5.47 -2.23 -2.14
N ALA A 129 4.42 -2.59 -2.87
CA ALA A 129 4.02 -1.85 -4.07
C ALA A 129 3.40 -0.48 -3.75
N ARG A 130 2.77 -0.32 -2.58
CA ARG A 130 2.25 0.96 -2.08
C ARG A 130 3.33 1.83 -1.45
N HIS A 131 4.36 1.19 -0.87
CA HIS A 131 5.47 1.82 -0.17
C HIS A 131 6.79 1.52 -0.89
N PRO A 132 7.03 2.10 -2.08
CA PRO A 132 8.26 1.88 -2.84
C PRO A 132 9.52 2.29 -2.06
N GLU A 133 9.42 3.21 -1.10
CA GLU A 133 10.49 3.61 -0.19
C GLU A 133 11.10 2.43 0.58
N LEU A 134 10.33 1.36 0.83
CA LEU A 134 10.80 0.13 1.48
C LEU A 134 11.40 -0.88 0.49
N SER A 135 11.05 -0.79 -0.79
CA SER A 135 11.47 -1.76 -1.82
C SER A 135 12.83 -1.42 -2.43
N VAL A 136 13.25 -0.16 -2.38
CA VAL A 136 14.54 0.31 -2.92
C VAL A 136 15.71 -0.10 -2.00
N TYR A 137 15.42 -0.47 -0.76
CA TYR A 137 16.43 -0.97 0.18
C TYR A 137 16.65 -2.47 0.02
N THR A 138 17.67 -2.84 -0.76
CA THR A 138 18.41 -4.06 -0.48
C THR A 138 19.10 -3.84 0.87
N PRO A 139 18.84 -4.67 1.90
CA PRO A 139 19.60 -4.56 3.14
C PRO A 139 21.07 -4.69 2.76
N GLN A 140 21.86 -3.63 2.99
CA GLN A 140 23.31 -3.74 2.87
C GLN A 140 23.71 -4.83 3.85
N ALA A 141 24.16 -5.97 3.33
CA ALA A 141 24.70 -7.03 4.15
C ALA A 141 25.74 -6.37 5.06
N ILE A 142 25.53 -6.46 6.37
CA ILE A 142 26.54 -6.04 7.33
C ILE A 142 27.79 -6.82 6.93
N SER A 143 28.82 -6.12 6.45
CA SER A 143 30.03 -6.79 5.99
C SER A 143 30.54 -7.68 7.12
N ALA A 144 31.05 -8.87 6.80
CA ALA A 144 31.55 -9.79 7.80
C ALA A 144 32.58 -9.12 8.75
N ALA A 145 33.30 -8.11 8.26
CA ALA A 145 34.19 -7.25 9.04
C ALA A 145 33.46 -6.46 10.13
N ARG A 146 32.27 -5.93 9.87
CA ARG A 146 31.50 -5.13 10.84
C ARG A 146 30.85 -6.02 11.92
N VAL A 147 30.42 -7.24 11.58
CA VAL A 147 29.98 -8.24 12.59
C VAL A 147 31.15 -8.71 13.46
N LYS A 148 32.32 -8.98 12.85
CA LYS A 148 33.54 -9.37 13.59
C LYS A 148 34.07 -8.24 14.49
N GLY A 149 33.93 -6.98 14.06
CA GLY A 149 34.34 -5.81 14.83
C GLY A 149 33.41 -5.49 16.00
N PHE A 150 32.15 -5.95 15.99
CA PHE A 150 31.19 -5.74 17.07
C PHE A 150 31.29 -6.86 18.12
N ASN A 151 32.50 -7.10 18.62
CA ASN A 151 32.76 -8.04 19.70
C ASN A 151 33.02 -7.28 21.02
N ALA A 152 32.84 -7.95 22.17
CA ALA A 152 32.96 -7.31 23.48
C ALA A 152 34.32 -6.61 23.66
N GLU A 153 35.41 -7.28 23.26
CA GLU A 153 36.78 -6.77 23.42
C GLU A 153 37.06 -5.51 22.60
N SER A 154 36.61 -5.46 21.35
CA SER A 154 36.70 -4.30 20.45
C SER A 154 35.89 -3.12 20.98
N VAL A 155 34.73 -3.38 21.58
CA VAL A 155 33.90 -2.35 22.21
C VAL A 155 34.61 -1.82 23.47
N THR A 156 35.18 -2.70 24.30
CA THR A 156 35.94 -2.28 25.49
C THR A 156 37.16 -1.44 25.10
N GLN A 157 37.95 -1.87 24.12
CA GLN A 157 39.10 -1.12 23.61
C GLN A 157 38.73 0.25 23.05
N PHE A 158 37.61 0.34 22.33
CA PHE A 158 37.12 1.63 21.82
C PHE A 158 36.82 2.61 22.96
N PHE A 159 36.17 2.16 24.04
CA PHE A 159 35.86 3.01 25.18
C PHE A 159 37.07 3.31 26.06
N ASP A 160 38.07 2.44 26.12
CA ASP A 160 39.32 2.69 26.83
C ASP A 160 40.16 3.80 26.18
N ILE A 161 40.14 3.89 24.84
CA ILE A 161 40.80 4.99 24.11
C ILE A 161 40.19 6.35 24.45
N TYR A 162 38.88 6.40 24.71
CA TYR A 162 38.14 7.62 25.04
C TYR A 162 38.20 8.03 26.53
N LYS A 163 38.81 7.22 27.39
CA LYS A 163 38.94 7.49 28.84
C LYS A 163 40.26 8.18 29.24
N LYS A 164 41.05 8.64 28.27
CA LYS A 164 42.16 9.59 28.48
C LYS A 164 41.68 11.02 28.29
#